data_AF-A0A6I6A7R4-F1
#
_entry.id   AF-A0A6I6A7R4-F1
#
_cell.length_a   1.000
_cell.length_b   1.000
_cell.length_c   1.000
_cell.angle_alpha   90.00
_cell.angle_beta   90.00
_cell.angle_gamma   90.00
#
_symmetry.space_group_name_H-M   'P 1'
#
loop_
_entity.id
_entity.type
_entity.pdbx_description
1 polymer ?
#
loop_
_entity_poly.entity_id
_entity_poly.type
_entity_poly.pdbx_seq_one_letter_code
_entity_poly.pdbx_strand_id
1 'polypeptide(L)'
;MILAWNARDASRPVKASCLSIGPVRMIQLPGETLVEYQLFVQNKTPDHFVVVAAYSECGMWYIRFDQISKGRGGYEQTLVLRRLRRARAKTDDRQFPEVNEI
;
A
#
# COMPACT_ATOMS: atom_id res chain seq x y z
N MET A 1 -3.86 -14.12 12.97
CA MET A 1 -3.86 -13.30 11.73
C MET A 1 -3.25 -14.00 10.52
N ILE A 2 -2.05 -14.59 10.62
CA ILE A 2 -1.34 -15.24 9.48
C ILE A 2 -2.20 -16.24 8.70
N LEU A 3 -2.88 -17.16 9.39
CA LEU A 3 -3.67 -18.21 8.75
C LEU A 3 -4.82 -17.66 7.90
N ALA A 4 -5.55 -16.67 8.39
CA ALA A 4 -6.68 -16.07 7.68
C ALA A 4 -6.22 -15.31 6.42
N TRP A 5 -5.09 -14.60 6.51
CA TRP A 5 -4.53 -13.88 5.39
C TRP A 5 -4.00 -14.81 4.29
N ASN A 6 -3.30 -15.89 4.68
CA ASN A 6 -2.80 -16.90 3.76
C ASN A 6 -3.90 -17.75 3.12
N ALA A 7 -5.00 -17.99 3.84
CA ALA A 7 -6.17 -18.74 3.35
C ALA A 7 -7.07 -17.91 2.43
N ARG A 8 -6.79 -16.61 2.27
CA ARG A 8 -7.61 -15.73 1.46
C ARG A 8 -7.60 -16.15 0.00
N ASP A 9 -8.78 -16.15 -0.63
CA ASP A 9 -8.86 -16.36 -2.06
C ASP A 9 -8.09 -15.24 -2.78
N ALA A 10 -7.03 -15.70 -3.42
CA ALA A 10 -6.23 -14.97 -4.34
C ALA A 10 -7.15 -14.20 -5.33
N SER A 11 -8.12 -14.84 -5.98
CA SER A 11 -8.91 -14.21 -7.06
C SER A 11 -9.67 -12.95 -6.63
N ARG A 12 -9.96 -12.79 -5.33
CA ARG A 12 -10.55 -11.57 -4.78
C ARG A 12 -9.49 -10.49 -4.59
N PRO A 13 -9.66 -9.26 -5.10
CA PRO A 13 -8.81 -8.13 -4.73
C PRO A 13 -8.97 -7.78 -3.25
N VAL A 14 -7.92 -7.34 -2.57
CA VAL A 14 -8.08 -6.72 -1.24
C VAL A 14 -8.73 -5.35 -1.44
N LYS A 15 -9.79 -5.07 -0.69
CA LYS A 15 -10.49 -3.78 -0.78
C LYS A 15 -9.78 -2.76 0.09
N ALA A 16 -9.32 -1.67 -0.50
CA ALA A 16 -9.06 -0.45 0.24
C ALA A 16 -10.40 0.24 0.53
N SER A 17 -10.52 0.84 1.70
CA SER A 17 -11.68 1.64 2.10
C SER A 17 -11.25 3.04 2.47
N CYS A 18 -12.18 4.00 2.41
CA CYS A 18 -11.93 5.38 2.79
C CYS A 18 -13.12 5.89 3.61
N LEU A 19 -12.83 6.34 4.83
CA LEU A 19 -13.77 7.06 5.66
C LEU A 19 -13.66 8.56 5.37
N SER A 20 -14.78 9.17 5.01
CA SER A 20 -14.88 10.59 4.71
C SER A 20 -15.65 11.31 5.82
N ILE A 21 -15.02 12.30 6.44
CA ILE A 21 -15.64 13.16 7.46
C ILE A 21 -15.29 14.61 7.13
N GLY A 22 -16.24 15.35 6.53
CA GLY A 22 -15.99 16.71 6.07
C GLY A 22 -14.78 16.78 5.12
N PRO A 23 -13.75 17.59 5.40
CA PRO A 23 -12.53 17.67 4.59
C PRO A 23 -11.53 16.53 4.85
N VAL A 24 -11.80 15.68 5.84
CA VAL A 24 -10.90 14.57 6.21
C VAL A 24 -11.15 13.36 5.34
N ARG A 25 -10.06 12.72 4.88
CA ARG A 25 -10.06 11.45 4.14
C ARG A 25 -9.16 10.45 4.85
N MET A 26 -9.75 9.49 5.55
CA MET A 26 -8.99 8.40 6.17
C MET A 26 -9.01 7.17 5.27
N ILE A 27 -7.90 6.89 4.60
CA ILE A 27 -7.71 5.73 3.73
C ILE A 27 -7.20 4.56 4.57
N GLN A 28 -7.83 3.41 4.42
CA GLN A 28 -7.53 2.20 5.15
C GLN A 28 -6.85 1.20 4.20
N LEU A 29 -5.56 0.96 4.43
CA LEU A 29 -4.75 0.04 3.64
C LEU A 29 -4.42 -1.23 4.45
N PRO A 30 -4.35 -2.40 3.79
CA PRO A 30 -4.09 -3.65 4.48
C PRO A 30 -2.61 -3.87 4.79
N GLY A 31 -2.26 -4.26 6.00
CA GLY A 31 -0.87 -4.57 6.36
C GLY A 31 -0.01 -3.33 6.61
N GLU A 32 1.30 -3.50 6.51
CA GLU A 32 2.28 -2.48 6.88
C GLU A 32 2.53 -1.52 5.72
N THR A 33 2.25 -0.24 5.92
CA THR A 33 2.40 0.79 4.89
C THR A 33 3.60 1.69 5.15
N LEU A 34 4.28 2.08 4.08
CA LEU A 34 5.32 3.11 4.13
C LEU A 34 4.72 4.52 4.20
N VAL A 35 5.50 5.49 4.70
CA VAL A 35 5.09 6.90 4.83
C VAL A 35 4.78 7.55 3.47
N GLU A 36 5.40 7.06 2.41
CA GLU A 36 5.23 7.50 1.02
C GLU A 36 3.78 7.37 0.54
N TYR A 37 3.00 6.41 1.07
CA TYR A 37 1.58 6.32 0.76
C TYR A 37 0.81 7.55 1.25
N GLN A 38 1.10 8.00 2.47
CA GLN A 38 0.48 9.20 3.04
C GLN A 38 0.86 10.44 2.22
N LEU A 39 2.15 10.62 1.95
CA LEU A 39 2.67 11.76 1.21
C LEU A 39 2.12 11.79 -0.23
N PHE A 40 2.09 10.65 -0.90
CA PHE A 40 1.56 10.53 -2.26
C PHE A 40 0.09 10.95 -2.32
N VAL A 41 -0.76 10.43 -1.44
CA VAL A 41 -2.19 10.77 -1.47
C VAL A 41 -2.40 12.23 -1.10
N GLN A 42 -1.71 12.73 -0.07
CA GLN A 42 -1.83 14.13 0.34
C GLN A 42 -1.43 15.10 -0.78
N ASN A 43 -0.39 14.78 -1.56
CA ASN A 43 0.02 15.56 -2.72
C ASN A 43 -1.05 15.54 -3.85
N LYS A 44 -1.73 14.40 -4.04
CA LYS A 44 -2.79 14.27 -5.07
C LYS A 44 -4.12 14.91 -4.67
N THR A 45 -4.38 15.11 -3.39
CA THR A 45 -5.62 15.73 -2.89
C THR A 45 -5.31 16.87 -1.92
N PRO A 46 -4.77 18.00 -2.43
CA PRO A 46 -4.32 19.11 -1.58
C PRO A 46 -5.46 19.78 -0.79
N ASP A 47 -6.71 19.70 -1.29
CA ASP A 47 -7.89 20.29 -0.65
C ASP A 47 -8.45 19.45 0.53
N HIS A 48 -7.82 18.31 0.83
CA HIS A 48 -8.27 17.39 1.86
C HIS A 48 -7.16 17.11 2.87
N PHE A 49 -7.55 16.94 4.14
CA PHE A 49 -6.64 16.40 5.15
C PHE A 49 -6.68 14.87 5.06
N VAL A 50 -5.59 14.27 4.59
CA VAL A 50 -5.51 12.83 4.37
C VAL A 50 -4.88 12.14 5.56
N VAL A 51 -5.38 10.96 5.90
CA VAL A 51 -4.76 10.03 6.86
C VAL A 51 -4.72 8.64 6.22
N VAL A 52 -3.55 8.03 6.18
CA VAL A 52 -3.37 6.64 5.77
C VAL A 52 -3.25 5.76 7.02
N ALA A 53 -4.29 4.96 7.26
CA ALA A 53 -4.35 3.98 8.33
C ALA A 53 -3.91 2.61 7.81
N ALA A 54 -2.84 2.08 8.40
CA ALA A 54 -2.31 0.75 8.13
C ALA A 54 -3.14 -0.36 8.82
N TYR A 55 -2.81 -1.62 8.53
CA TYR A 55 -3.36 -2.82 9.20
C TYR A 55 -4.88 -3.04 9.04
N SER A 56 -5.51 -2.44 8.04
CA SER A 56 -6.89 -2.78 7.66
C SER A 56 -7.00 -4.23 7.20
N GLU A 57 -8.21 -4.81 7.26
CA GLU A 57 -8.50 -6.19 6.82
C GLU A 57 -7.61 -7.26 7.45
N CYS A 58 -6.97 -6.96 8.59
CA CYS A 58 -5.96 -7.81 9.19
C CYS A 58 -4.82 -8.19 8.22
N GLY A 59 -4.49 -7.29 7.29
CA GLY A 59 -3.38 -7.46 6.36
C GLY A 59 -2.06 -7.63 7.09
N MET A 60 -1.16 -8.38 6.48
CA MET A 60 0.17 -8.66 7.01
C MET A 60 1.22 -8.30 5.98
N TRP A 61 2.45 -8.11 6.45
CA TRP A 61 3.61 -7.78 5.62
C TRP A 61 3.53 -6.39 4.97
N TYR A 62 4.65 -5.96 4.39
CA TYR A 62 4.75 -4.62 3.82
C TYR A 62 4.04 -4.49 2.48
N ILE A 63 3.15 -3.50 2.33
CA ILE A 63 2.77 -2.97 1.02
C ILE A 63 3.89 -2.05 0.56
N ARG A 64 4.49 -2.37 -0.58
CA ARG A 64 5.60 -1.60 -1.14
C ARG A 64 5.26 -1.00 -2.49
N PHE A 65 5.86 0.13 -2.77
CA PHE A 65 6.08 0.60 -4.13
C PHE A 65 7.25 -0.17 -4.74
N ASP A 66 7.03 -0.81 -5.89
CA ASP A 66 8.07 -1.64 -6.48
C ASP A 66 9.27 -0.80 -6.96
N GLN A 67 9.06 0.46 -7.36
CA GLN A 67 10.10 1.39 -7.82
C GLN A 67 10.92 1.95 -6.65
N ILE A 68 10.27 2.33 -5.55
CA ILE A 68 10.93 2.98 -4.41
C ILE A 68 11.70 1.96 -3.54
N SER A 69 11.17 0.74 -3.43
CA SER A 69 11.70 -0.26 -2.49
C SER A 69 12.54 -1.37 -3.12
N LYS A 70 12.86 -1.33 -4.42
CA LYS A 70 13.77 -2.32 -5.03
C LYS A 70 15.21 -1.82 -4.90
N GLY A 71 16.08 -2.64 -4.29
CA GLY A 71 17.53 -2.41 -4.29
C GLY A 71 18.06 -1.41 -3.25
N ARG A 72 17.19 -0.73 -2.51
CA ARG A 72 17.62 0.20 -1.43
C ARG A 72 18.01 -0.51 -0.12
N GLY A 73 17.75 -1.81 0.02
CA GLY A 73 17.92 -2.52 1.29
C GLY A 73 16.85 -2.14 2.33
N GLY A 74 16.77 -2.87 3.44
CA GLY A 74 15.80 -2.62 4.53
C GLY A 74 14.96 -3.84 4.88
N TYR A 75 14.54 -3.93 6.15
CA TYR A 75 13.71 -5.04 6.65
C TYR A 75 12.38 -5.11 5.90
N GLU A 76 11.82 -3.94 5.62
CA GLU A 76 10.57 -3.70 4.91
C GLU A 76 10.60 -4.37 3.52
N GLN A 77 11.80 -4.57 2.96
CA GLN A 77 11.99 -5.17 1.64
C GLN A 77 11.99 -6.70 1.63
N THR A 78 12.20 -7.32 2.80
CA THR A 78 12.42 -8.77 2.93
C THR A 78 11.10 -9.53 3.00
N LEU A 79 10.10 -8.94 3.66
CA LEU A 79 8.83 -9.61 3.94
C LEU A 79 7.66 -8.78 3.43
N VAL A 80 7.31 -9.02 2.17
CA VAL A 80 6.45 -8.13 1.38
C VAL A 80 5.11 -8.78 1.22
N LEU A 81 4.06 -7.96 1.15
CA LEU A 81 2.74 -8.35 0.67
C LEU A 81 2.82 -8.70 -0.83
N ARG A 82 3.53 -9.80 -1.13
CA ARG A 82 3.68 -10.36 -2.46
C ARG A 82 2.92 -11.67 -2.45
N ARG A 83 1.79 -11.64 -3.13
CA ARG A 83 1.09 -12.86 -3.51
C ARG A 83 2.07 -13.70 -4.32
N LEU A 84 2.48 -14.85 -3.80
CA LEU A 84 3.17 -15.87 -4.58
C LEU A 84 2.24 -16.25 -5.74
N ARG A 85 2.49 -15.71 -6.94
CA ARG A 85 2.01 -16.30 -8.18
C ARG A 85 3.12 -16.26 -9.22
N ARG A 86 3.50 -17.47 -9.66
CA ARG A 86 3.84 -17.74 -11.05
C ARG A 86 2.74 -17.12 -11.94
N ALA A 87 2.91 -15.88 -12.34
CA ALA A 87 2.28 -15.24 -13.48
C ALA A 87 2.86 -13.83 -13.58
N ARG A 88 3.72 -13.66 -14.57
CA ARG A 88 4.32 -12.39 -14.98
C ARG A 88 3.19 -11.51 -15.53
N ALA A 89 2.55 -10.71 -14.68
CA ALA A 89 1.65 -9.65 -15.14
C ALA A 89 2.50 -8.41 -15.43
N LYS A 90 2.34 -7.86 -16.64
CA LYS A 90 2.96 -6.60 -17.09
C LYS A 90 2.65 -5.51 -16.07
N THR A 91 3.70 -4.92 -15.51
CA THR A 91 3.64 -3.72 -14.69
C THR A 91 3.02 -2.60 -15.52
N ASP A 92 1.97 -1.99 -14.98
CA ASP A 92 1.38 -0.73 -15.47
C ASP A 92 2.29 0.40 -14.99
N ASP A 93 2.95 1.08 -15.93
CA ASP A 93 3.94 2.16 -15.71
C ASP A 93 3.28 3.46 -15.25
N ARG A 94 2.47 3.43 -14.18
CA ARG A 94 2.04 4.66 -13.52
C ARG A 94 3.19 5.13 -12.63
N GLN A 95 3.94 6.08 -13.16
CA GLN A 95 5.06 6.75 -12.51
C GLN A 95 4.61 7.36 -11.17
N PHE A 96 5.16 6.86 -10.06
CA PHE A 96 5.07 7.51 -8.75
C PHE A 96 6.30 8.41 -8.57
N PRO A 97 6.17 9.63 -8.00
CA PRO A 97 7.30 10.52 -7.81
C PRO A 97 8.32 9.93 -6.84
N GLU A 98 9.62 10.20 -7.06
CA GLU A 98 10.66 9.79 -6.11
C GLU A 98 10.54 10.55 -4.79
N VAL A 99 10.97 9.94 -3.69
CA VAL A 99 10.92 10.54 -2.34
C VAL A 99 11.73 11.85 -2.25
N ASN A 100 12.66 12.07 -3.18
CA ASN A 100 13.42 13.32 -3.30
C ASN A 100 12.66 14.45 -4.05
N GLU A 101 11.47 14.17 -4.56
CA GLU A 101 10.63 15.09 -5.34
C GLU A 101 9.33 15.48 -4.61
N ILE A 102 9.22 15.18 -3.31
CA ILE A 102 8.10 15.56 -2.44
C ILE A 102 8.50 16.77 -1.59
#